data_AF-A0A8J4Y0K9-F1
#
_entry.id   AF-A0A8J4Y0K9-F1
#
_cell.length_a   1.000
_cell.length_b   1.000
_cell.length_c   1.000
_cell.angle_alpha   90.00
_cell.angle_beta   90.00
_cell.angle_gamma   90.00
#
_symmetry.space_group_name_H-M   'P 1'
#
loop_
_entity.id
_entity.type
_entity.pdbx_description
1 polymer ?
#
loop_
_entity_poly.entity_id
_entity_poly.type
_entity_poly.pdbx_seq_one_letter_code
_entity_poly.pdbx_strand_id
1 'polypeptide(L)'
;MVKCAAFNCRSGYRPTKQEEEMIERDSGWNPDHSDVCELHFKPQDFVKGVGPRTKTERQRLRFKPDVIPSVFNSYPETAKPAVLEKRPTFRASSSARLAHEQQVLDNQTEKFFDEDTITDLDDLFNKLFTEMLPSGFRPVMMKLPGGEKLMTIRTEEVDEVTGLPIILSNVTIYANLNFVIHGNGAQLSLRKVADITAKPGQFSALGEVLNVMARVKSLVADTNDHLEAAANMLDALVDHGV
;
A
#
# COMPACT_ATOMS: atom_id res chain seq x y z
N MET A 1 -38.85 49.81 -15.82
CA MET A 1 -38.68 48.51 -15.16
C MET A 1 -37.22 48.13 -15.35
N VAL A 2 -36.42 48.04 -14.29
CA VAL A 2 -34.99 47.70 -14.42
C VAL A 2 -34.90 46.18 -14.64
N LYS A 3 -34.26 45.75 -15.73
CA LYS A 3 -34.03 44.33 -16.01
C LYS A 3 -32.86 43.84 -15.16
N CYS A 4 -32.98 42.64 -14.59
CA CYS A 4 -31.89 42.03 -13.83
C CYS A 4 -30.71 41.71 -14.75
N ALA A 5 -29.50 42.09 -14.35
CA ALA A 5 -28.27 41.85 -15.11
C ALA A 5 -27.89 40.35 -15.21
N ALA A 6 -28.37 39.52 -14.29
CA ALA A 6 -28.05 38.10 -14.25
C ALA A 6 -28.64 37.33 -15.45
N PHE A 7 -27.83 36.42 -16.01
CA PHE A 7 -28.20 35.64 -17.19
C PHE A 7 -29.48 34.83 -16.96
N ASN A 8 -30.46 34.94 -17.86
CA ASN A 8 -31.78 34.29 -17.77
C ASN A 8 -32.60 34.60 -16.50
N CYS A 9 -32.30 35.69 -15.78
CA CYS A 9 -33.13 36.09 -14.65
C CYS A 9 -34.39 36.85 -15.13
N ARG A 10 -35.57 36.33 -14.76
CA ARG A 10 -36.88 36.90 -15.11
C ARG A 10 -37.49 37.78 -14.00
N SER A 11 -36.74 38.03 -12.92
CA SER A 11 -37.26 38.82 -11.80
C SER A 11 -37.59 40.24 -12.25
N GLY A 12 -38.84 40.66 -12.06
CA GLY A 12 -39.35 41.99 -12.42
C GLY A 12 -39.87 42.14 -13.86
N TYR A 13 -39.83 41.11 -14.71
CA TYR A 13 -40.37 41.14 -16.07
C TYR A 13 -41.34 39.96 -16.29
N ARG A 14 -42.61 40.24 -16.63
CA ARG A 14 -43.56 39.22 -17.07
C ARG A 14 -43.67 39.28 -18.60
N PRO A 15 -42.93 38.45 -19.34
CA PRO A 15 -43.04 38.43 -20.80
C PRO A 15 -44.45 37.99 -21.22
N THR A 16 -44.92 38.51 -22.35
CA THR A 16 -46.06 37.89 -23.06
C THR A 16 -45.59 36.61 -23.75
N LYS A 17 -46.50 35.67 -24.10
CA LYS A 17 -46.14 34.36 -24.71
C LYS A 17 -45.26 34.46 -25.97
N GLN A 18 -45.29 35.58 -26.70
CA GLN A 18 -44.44 35.81 -27.88
C GLN A 18 -43.02 36.25 -27.53
N GLU A 19 -42.81 36.82 -26.34
CA GLU A 19 -41.50 37.26 -25.86
C GLU A 19 -40.73 36.15 -25.15
N GLU A 20 -41.37 35.00 -24.86
CA GLU A 20 -40.71 33.86 -24.22
C GLU A 20 -39.70 33.14 -25.14
N GLU A 21 -39.87 33.25 -26.47
CA GLU A 21 -38.98 32.64 -27.46
C GLU A 21 -37.75 33.51 -27.82
N MET A 22 -37.72 34.79 -27.41
CA MET A 22 -36.75 35.78 -27.92
C MET A 22 -35.93 36.49 -26.83
N ILE A 23 -35.66 35.82 -25.71
CA ILE A 23 -34.80 36.37 -24.63
C ILE A 23 -33.36 35.88 -24.80
N GLU A 24 -32.75 36.21 -25.93
CA GLU A 24 -31.28 36.29 -26.02
C GLU A 24 -30.86 37.71 -25.62
N ARG A 25 -29.71 37.88 -24.97
CA ARG A 25 -29.22 39.21 -24.59
C ARG A 25 -29.05 40.05 -25.86
N ASP A 26 -29.92 41.03 -26.02
CA ASP A 26 -29.93 41.92 -27.17
C ASP A 26 -28.59 42.65 -27.32
N SER A 27 -28.16 42.89 -28.56
CA SER A 27 -26.85 43.47 -28.89
C SER A 27 -26.61 44.91 -28.38
N GLY A 28 -27.61 45.52 -27.73
CA GLY A 28 -27.56 46.83 -27.07
C GLY A 28 -27.54 46.80 -25.54
N TRP A 29 -27.20 45.66 -24.91
CA TRP A 29 -27.15 45.55 -23.44
C TRP A 29 -26.02 46.41 -22.83
N ASN A 30 -26.38 47.37 -21.97
CA ASN A 30 -25.43 48.19 -21.23
C ASN A 30 -25.39 47.77 -19.74
N PRO A 31 -24.26 47.25 -19.22
CA PRO A 31 -24.13 46.84 -17.82
C PRO A 31 -24.36 47.98 -16.82
N ASP A 32 -24.03 49.23 -17.18
CA ASP A 32 -24.08 50.40 -16.28
C ASP A 32 -25.51 50.82 -15.89
N HIS A 33 -26.51 50.29 -16.60
CA HIS A 33 -27.94 50.56 -16.34
C HIS A 33 -28.69 49.30 -15.90
N SER A 34 -27.97 48.25 -15.50
CA SER A 34 -28.55 46.97 -15.08
C SER A 34 -28.18 46.65 -13.64
N ASP A 35 -29.19 46.44 -12.81
CA ASP A 35 -29.01 46.00 -11.41
C ASP A 35 -29.16 44.48 -11.30
N VAL A 36 -28.58 43.87 -10.27
CA VAL A 36 -28.80 42.45 -9.95
C VAL A 36 -29.89 42.33 -8.88
N CYS A 37 -30.91 41.51 -9.12
CA CYS A 37 -31.99 41.31 -8.15
C CYS A 37 -31.55 40.49 -6.93
N GLU A 38 -32.29 40.62 -5.83
CA GLU A 38 -31.99 39.98 -4.53
C GLU A 38 -31.86 38.43 -4.59
N LEU A 39 -32.46 37.79 -5.60
CA LEU A 39 -32.41 36.33 -5.78
C LEU A 39 -30.99 35.79 -6.05
N HIS A 40 -30.06 36.66 -6.45
CA HIS A 40 -28.67 36.27 -6.74
C HIS A 40 -27.72 36.40 -5.55
N PHE A 41 -28.25 36.76 -4.38
CA PHE A 41 -27.50 36.95 -3.15
C PHE A 41 -27.97 35.97 -2.08
N LYS A 42 -27.09 35.62 -1.14
CA LYS A 42 -27.46 34.74 -0.04
C LYS A 42 -28.19 35.55 1.04
N PRO A 43 -29.11 34.95 1.81
CA PRO A 43 -29.80 35.67 2.89
C PRO A 43 -28.87 36.32 3.94
N GLN A 44 -27.66 35.79 4.09
CA GLN A 44 -26.63 36.30 5.02
C GLN A 44 -25.95 37.60 4.54
N ASP A 45 -26.12 37.94 3.27
CA ASP A 45 -25.54 39.13 2.64
C ASP A 45 -26.36 40.39 2.94
N PHE A 46 -27.56 40.23 3.48
CA PHE A 46 -28.46 41.32 3.84
C PHE A 46 -28.31 41.72 5.30
N VAL A 47 -28.30 43.03 5.55
CA VAL A 47 -28.43 43.63 6.88
C VAL A 47 -29.85 44.15 7.04
N LYS A 48 -30.52 43.75 8.12
CA LYS A 48 -31.82 44.31 8.49
C LYS A 48 -31.60 45.70 9.07
N GLY A 49 -31.93 46.73 8.29
CA GLY A 49 -31.90 48.11 8.75
C GLY A 49 -33.29 48.58 9.19
N VAL A 50 -33.38 49.19 10.38
CA VAL A 50 -34.57 49.94 10.79
C VAL A 50 -34.35 51.39 10.35
N GLY A 51 -34.97 51.79 9.23
CA GLY A 51 -34.88 53.17 8.76
C GLY A 51 -35.85 54.09 9.52
N PRO A 52 -35.45 55.28 9.98
CA PRO A 52 -36.38 56.21 10.59
C PRO A 52 -37.22 56.91 9.50
N ARG A 53 -38.52 57.08 9.79
CA ARG A 53 -39.53 57.89 9.07
C ARG A 53 -40.16 57.27 7.81
N THR A 54 -41.23 56.52 8.03
CA THR A 54 -42.64 56.90 7.76
C THR A 54 -43.51 55.86 8.48
N LYS A 55 -44.74 56.19 8.89
CA LYS A 55 -45.63 55.44 9.82
C LYS A 55 -46.06 54.01 9.39
N THR A 56 -45.30 53.35 8.54
CA THR A 56 -45.41 51.92 8.22
C THR A 56 -44.02 51.32 8.28
N GLU A 57 -43.75 50.58 9.36
CA GLU A 57 -42.48 49.94 9.67
C GLU A 57 -42.23 48.76 8.70
N ARG A 58 -41.92 49.05 7.44
CA ARG A 58 -41.45 48.04 6.49
C ARG A 58 -39.95 47.86 6.71
N GLN A 59 -39.58 46.72 7.27
CA GLN A 59 -38.18 46.28 7.37
C GLN A 59 -37.57 46.31 5.95
N ARG A 60 -36.59 47.20 5.72
CA ARG A 60 -35.86 47.25 4.45
C ARG A 60 -34.60 46.43 4.61
N LEU A 61 -34.43 45.44 3.74
CA LEU A 61 -33.18 44.72 3.59
C LEU A 61 -32.20 45.61 2.81
N ARG A 62 -30.96 45.74 3.30
CA ARG A 62 -29.87 46.42 2.59
C ARG A 62 -28.71 45.45 2.41
N PHE A 63 -28.01 45.50 1.28
CA PHE A 63 -26.77 44.74 1.10
C PHE A 63 -25.66 45.28 2.00
N LYS A 64 -24.76 44.40 2.46
CA LYS A 64 -23.48 44.84 3.03
C LYS A 64 -22.63 45.48 1.91
N PRO A 65 -21.73 46.43 2.23
CA PRO A 65 -20.98 47.21 1.24
C PRO A 65 -20.11 46.39 0.28
N ASP A 66 -19.64 45.21 0.70
CA ASP A 66 -18.72 44.36 -0.09
C ASP A 66 -19.37 43.06 -0.60
N VAL A 67 -20.70 43.03 -0.68
CA VAL A 67 -21.42 41.83 -1.11
C VAL A 67 -21.36 41.68 -2.62
N ILE A 68 -20.98 40.49 -3.07
CA ILE A 68 -20.93 40.09 -4.47
C ILE A 68 -22.01 39.01 -4.69
N PRO A 69 -22.82 39.09 -5.77
CA PRO A 69 -23.80 38.05 -6.06
C PRO A 69 -23.10 36.70 -6.27
N SER A 70 -23.61 35.67 -5.63
CA SER A 70 -22.99 34.33 -5.63
C SER A 70 -23.93 33.21 -6.07
N VAL A 71 -25.21 33.52 -6.28
CA VAL A 71 -26.24 32.54 -6.67
C VAL A 71 -26.64 32.77 -8.12
N PHE A 72 -26.08 31.98 -9.03
CA PHE A 72 -26.43 31.99 -10.46
C PHE A 72 -26.89 30.59 -10.88
N ASN A 73 -28.18 30.29 -10.67
CA ASN A 73 -28.76 28.96 -10.93
C ASN A 73 -28.86 28.61 -12.43
N SER A 74 -28.64 29.59 -13.31
CA SER A 74 -28.86 29.50 -14.75
C SER A 74 -27.57 29.54 -15.57
N TYR A 75 -26.40 29.35 -14.94
CA TYR A 75 -25.14 29.28 -15.68
C TYR A 75 -25.04 27.94 -16.43
N PRO A 76 -24.89 27.93 -17.76
CA PRO A 76 -24.82 26.68 -18.52
C PRO A 76 -23.59 25.87 -18.07
N GLU A 77 -23.73 24.54 -17.96
CA GLU A 77 -22.64 23.67 -17.49
C GLU A 77 -21.39 23.77 -18.35
N THR A 78 -21.57 24.08 -19.63
CA THR A 78 -20.49 24.34 -20.60
C THR A 78 -19.63 25.56 -20.26
N ALA A 79 -20.13 26.49 -19.44
CA ALA A 79 -19.42 27.68 -19.00
C ALA A 79 -18.90 27.58 -17.55
N LYS A 80 -19.18 26.47 -16.84
CA LYS A 80 -18.49 26.17 -15.58
C LYS A 80 -17.03 25.85 -15.93
N PRO A 81 -16.03 26.47 -15.27
CA PRO A 81 -14.65 26.06 -15.47
C PRO A 81 -14.53 24.58 -15.11
N ALA A 82 -13.96 23.78 -16.02
CA ALA A 82 -13.67 22.38 -15.72
C ALA A 82 -12.87 22.32 -14.41
N VAL A 83 -13.27 21.43 -13.51
CA VAL A 83 -12.49 21.16 -12.30
C VAL A 83 -11.12 20.72 -12.78
N LEU A 84 -10.14 21.62 -12.70
CA LEU A 84 -8.79 21.31 -13.11
C LEU A 84 -8.28 20.24 -12.15
N GLU A 85 -8.19 19.00 -12.64
CA GLU A 85 -7.40 17.98 -11.96
C GLU A 85 -6.03 18.60 -11.68
N LYS A 86 -5.67 18.64 -10.39
CA LYS A 86 -4.41 19.27 -9.97
C LYS A 86 -3.29 18.61 -10.77
N ARG A 87 -2.61 19.39 -11.61
CA ARG A 87 -1.50 18.87 -12.40
C ARG A 87 -0.47 18.28 -11.43
N PRO A 88 0.01 17.05 -11.67
CA PRO A 88 1.02 16.45 -10.83
C PRO A 88 2.28 17.32 -10.82
N THR A 89 2.60 17.88 -9.65
CA THR A 89 3.76 18.78 -9.47
C THR A 89 5.08 18.03 -9.32
N PHE A 90 5.05 16.70 -9.22
CA PHE A 90 6.26 15.89 -9.03
C PHE A 90 7.27 16.00 -10.19
N ARG A 91 6.85 16.50 -11.37
CA ARG A 91 7.75 16.80 -12.51
C ARG A 91 8.14 18.27 -12.65
N ALA A 92 7.67 19.16 -11.78
CA ALA A 92 7.83 20.61 -11.96
C ALA A 92 9.26 21.11 -11.67
N SER A 93 10.00 20.47 -10.77
CA SER A 93 11.39 20.81 -10.46
C SER A 93 12.28 19.56 -10.48
N SER A 94 13.61 19.75 -10.57
CA SER A 94 14.57 18.64 -10.38
C SER A 94 14.45 18.02 -8.98
N SER A 95 14.28 18.82 -7.94
CA SER A 95 14.12 18.34 -6.56
C SER A 95 12.85 17.51 -6.37
N ALA A 96 11.72 17.92 -6.95
CA ALA A 96 10.47 17.19 -6.87
C ALA A 96 10.55 15.84 -7.61
N ARG A 97 11.29 15.80 -8.74
CA ARG A 97 11.54 14.56 -9.48
C ARG A 97 12.38 13.58 -8.66
N LEU A 98 13.50 14.04 -8.11
CA LEU A 98 14.39 13.21 -7.30
C LEU A 98 13.66 12.66 -6.06
N ALA A 99 12.90 13.49 -5.36
CA ALA A 99 12.15 13.05 -4.18
C ALA A 99 11.08 12.00 -4.52
N HIS A 100 10.39 12.17 -5.65
CA HIS A 100 9.44 11.18 -6.14
C HIS A 100 10.12 9.87 -6.56
N GLU A 101 11.27 9.94 -7.25
CA GLU A 101 12.04 8.75 -7.62
C GLU A 101 12.52 7.99 -6.38
N GLN A 102 13.04 8.70 -5.37
CA GLN A 102 13.43 8.08 -4.10
C GLN A 102 12.23 7.40 -3.43
N GLN A 103 11.08 8.08 -3.35
CA GLN A 103 9.87 7.50 -2.78
C GLN A 103 9.42 6.24 -3.55
N VAL A 104 9.53 6.23 -4.88
CA VAL A 104 9.21 5.04 -5.68
C VAL A 104 10.16 3.90 -5.35
N LEU A 105 11.46 4.17 -5.21
CA LEU A 105 12.44 3.17 -4.80
C LEU A 105 12.14 2.65 -3.39
N ASP A 106 11.89 3.53 -2.43
CA ASP A 106 11.57 3.15 -1.04
C ASP A 106 10.33 2.24 -0.99
N ASN A 107 9.28 2.59 -1.74
CA ASN A 107 8.07 1.77 -1.85
C ASN A 107 8.34 0.40 -2.52
N GLN A 108 9.25 0.34 -3.49
CA GLN A 108 9.63 -0.92 -4.14
C GLN A 108 10.44 -1.79 -3.18
N THR A 109 11.34 -1.18 -2.41
CA THR A 109 12.14 -1.84 -1.40
C THR A 109 11.27 -2.39 -0.27
N GLU A 110 10.31 -1.62 0.22
CA GLU A 110 9.35 -2.08 1.24
C GLU A 110 8.54 -3.28 0.73
N LYS A 111 7.98 -3.20 -0.48
CA LYS A 111 7.27 -4.33 -1.10
C LYS A 111 8.13 -5.57 -1.25
N PHE A 112 9.39 -5.40 -1.64
CA PHE A 112 10.32 -6.52 -1.75
C PHE A 112 10.54 -7.20 -0.40
N PHE A 113 10.76 -6.44 0.66
CA PHE A 113 10.92 -7.01 2.00
C PHE A 113 9.63 -7.67 2.52
N ASP A 114 8.47 -7.07 2.27
CA ASP A 114 7.18 -7.64 2.64
C ASP A 114 6.93 -8.98 1.94
N GLU A 115 7.23 -9.07 0.64
CA GLU A 115 7.12 -10.31 -0.14
C GLU A 115 8.12 -11.37 0.33
N ASP A 116 9.31 -10.98 0.79
CA ASP A 116 10.37 -11.88 1.28
C ASP A 116 10.08 -12.41 2.70
N THR A 117 9.27 -11.72 3.52
CA THR A 117 8.96 -12.15 4.90
C THR A 117 8.22 -13.49 4.97
N ILE A 118 8.58 -14.37 5.90
CA ILE A 118 7.93 -15.67 6.08
C ILE A 118 7.02 -15.62 7.31
N THR A 119 5.76 -16.01 7.16
CA THR A 119 4.82 -16.08 8.29
C THR A 119 4.76 -17.45 8.96
N ASP A 120 4.74 -18.52 8.15
CA ASP A 120 4.60 -19.90 8.63
C ASP A 120 5.25 -20.90 7.65
N LEU A 121 5.21 -22.19 8.00
CA LEU A 121 5.79 -23.26 7.18
C LEU A 121 5.06 -23.47 5.85
N ASP A 122 3.75 -23.25 5.78
CA ASP A 122 2.99 -23.44 4.54
C ASP A 122 3.31 -22.30 3.56
N ASP A 123 3.40 -21.06 4.06
CA ASP A 123 3.89 -19.89 3.32
C ASP A 123 5.31 -20.12 2.77
N LEU A 124 6.24 -20.53 3.65
CA LEU A 124 7.60 -20.87 3.23
C LEU A 124 7.62 -21.95 2.15
N PHE A 125 6.87 -23.03 2.33
CA PHE A 125 6.81 -24.12 1.37
C PHE A 125 6.34 -23.60 0.02
N ASN A 126 5.23 -22.85 -0.03
CA ASN A 126 4.69 -22.28 -1.27
C ASN A 126 5.69 -21.35 -1.97
N LYS A 127 6.37 -20.48 -1.21
CA LYS A 127 7.40 -19.58 -1.74
C LYS A 127 8.60 -20.32 -2.31
N LEU A 128 9.01 -21.42 -1.70
CA LEU A 128 10.09 -22.27 -2.23
C LEU A 128 9.72 -23.01 -3.52
N PHE A 129 8.42 -23.18 -3.84
CA PHE A 129 7.99 -23.70 -5.16
C PHE A 129 8.01 -22.65 -6.26
N THR A 130 7.86 -21.38 -5.91
CA THR A 130 7.92 -20.28 -6.89
C THR A 130 9.34 -19.86 -7.20
N GLU A 131 10.26 -20.01 -6.23
CA GLU A 131 11.66 -19.63 -6.37
C GLU A 131 12.55 -20.71 -7.01
N MET A 132 13.66 -20.27 -7.60
CA MET A 132 14.69 -21.18 -8.11
C MET A 132 15.59 -21.67 -6.97
N LEU A 133 15.40 -22.93 -6.57
CA LEU A 133 16.25 -23.55 -5.56
C LEU A 133 17.65 -23.88 -6.10
N PRO A 134 18.70 -23.78 -5.26
CA PRO A 134 20.01 -24.32 -5.61
C PRO A 134 19.92 -25.80 -6.02
N SER A 135 20.72 -26.20 -7.01
CA SER A 135 20.61 -27.52 -7.62
C SER A 135 20.74 -28.66 -6.61
N GLY A 136 19.81 -29.62 -6.71
CA GLY A 136 19.78 -30.84 -5.89
C GLY A 136 18.92 -30.74 -4.62
N PHE A 137 18.53 -29.55 -4.18
CA PHE A 137 17.66 -29.42 -3.01
C PHE A 137 16.22 -29.76 -3.34
N ARG A 138 15.57 -30.49 -2.42
CA ARG A 138 14.15 -30.83 -2.50
C ARG A 138 13.45 -30.49 -1.18
N PRO A 139 12.43 -29.62 -1.20
CA PRO A 139 11.59 -29.37 -0.04
C PRO A 139 10.60 -30.53 0.15
N VAL A 140 10.50 -31.04 1.37
CA VAL A 140 9.57 -32.12 1.75
C VAL A 140 8.89 -31.73 3.06
N MET A 141 7.56 -31.62 3.02
CA MET A 141 6.74 -31.45 4.22
C MET A 141 6.47 -32.80 4.86
N MET A 142 6.66 -32.87 6.18
CA MET A 142 6.37 -34.04 7.00
C MET A 142 5.42 -33.66 8.14
N LYS A 143 4.63 -34.63 8.60
CA LYS A 143 3.80 -34.51 9.79
C LYS A 143 4.35 -35.45 10.86
N LEU A 144 4.69 -34.91 12.02
CA LEU A 144 5.11 -35.68 13.17
C LEU A 144 3.91 -36.44 13.77
N PRO A 145 4.14 -37.51 14.57
CA PRO A 145 3.06 -38.26 15.22
C PRO A 145 2.12 -37.41 16.09
N GLY A 146 2.59 -36.26 16.58
CA GLY A 146 1.78 -35.28 17.33
C GLY A 146 0.94 -34.33 16.45
N GLY A 147 0.96 -34.48 15.13
CA GLY A 147 0.28 -33.59 14.17
C GLY A 147 1.07 -32.31 13.85
N GLU A 148 2.17 -32.06 14.53
CA GLU A 148 3.07 -30.94 14.24
C GLU A 148 3.67 -31.08 12.84
N LYS A 149 3.75 -29.96 12.13
CA LYS A 149 4.36 -29.87 10.81
C LYS A 149 5.86 -29.63 10.95
N LEU A 150 6.63 -30.31 10.13
CA LEU A 150 8.06 -30.06 9.96
C LEU A 150 8.36 -30.02 8.46
N MET A 151 9.33 -29.20 8.07
CA MET A 151 9.81 -29.13 6.70
C MET A 151 11.26 -29.58 6.66
N THR A 152 11.60 -30.41 5.68
CA THR A 152 13.01 -30.79 5.41
C THR A 152 13.38 -30.33 4.01
N ILE A 153 14.52 -29.66 3.88
CA ILE A 153 15.07 -29.24 2.59
C ILE A 153 16.41 -29.93 2.44
N ARG A 154 16.47 -30.94 1.55
CA ARG A 154 17.59 -31.87 1.52
C ARG A 154 18.16 -32.12 0.14
N THR A 155 19.45 -32.42 0.09
CA THR A 155 20.15 -32.93 -1.09
C THR A 155 20.37 -34.43 -0.92
N GLU A 156 20.03 -35.18 -1.97
CA GLU A 156 20.17 -36.63 -2.00
C GLU A 156 21.12 -37.02 -3.13
N GLU A 157 21.97 -38.00 -2.87
CA GLU A 157 22.80 -38.69 -3.86
C GLU A 157 22.50 -40.18 -3.81
N VAL A 158 22.53 -40.87 -4.95
CA VAL A 158 22.32 -42.32 -4.97
C VAL A 158 23.68 -42.98 -4.77
N ASP A 159 23.81 -43.78 -3.72
CA ASP A 159 25.00 -44.57 -3.48
C ASP A 159 25.18 -45.61 -4.59
N GLU A 160 26.33 -45.60 -5.25
CA GLU A 160 26.64 -46.53 -6.35
C GLU A 160 26.66 -48.00 -5.90
N VAL A 161 27.02 -48.25 -4.63
CA VAL A 161 27.17 -49.61 -4.11
C VAL A 161 25.82 -50.19 -3.69
N THR A 162 25.05 -49.44 -2.91
CA THR A 162 23.76 -49.92 -2.38
C THR A 162 22.56 -49.59 -3.27
N GLY A 163 22.69 -48.60 -4.16
CA GLY A 163 21.58 -48.06 -4.95
C GLY A 163 20.56 -47.27 -4.14
N LEU A 164 20.84 -46.97 -2.86
CA LEU A 164 19.94 -46.27 -1.96
C LEU A 164 20.26 -44.76 -1.93
N PRO A 165 19.24 -43.89 -1.76
CA PRO A 165 19.48 -42.46 -1.60
C PRO A 165 20.13 -42.18 -0.24
N ILE A 166 21.27 -41.49 -0.27
CA ILE A 166 21.97 -40.95 0.89
C ILE A 166 21.67 -39.44 0.97
N ILE A 167 21.28 -38.98 2.15
CA ILE A 167 21.10 -37.56 2.43
C ILE A 167 22.48 -36.94 2.71
N LEU A 168 22.94 -36.08 1.80
CA LEU A 168 24.23 -35.38 1.95
C LEU A 168 24.09 -34.16 2.85
N SER A 169 23.04 -33.37 2.64
CA SER A 169 22.79 -32.17 3.41
C SER A 169 21.29 -32.02 3.64
N ASN A 170 20.92 -31.51 4.82
CA ASN A 170 19.52 -31.34 5.19
C ASN A 170 19.35 -30.14 6.11
N VAL A 171 18.43 -29.25 5.75
CA VAL A 171 17.94 -28.18 6.62
C VAL A 171 16.55 -28.57 7.10
N THR A 172 16.41 -28.82 8.39
CA THR A 172 15.13 -29.14 9.03
C THR A 172 14.57 -27.88 9.67
N ILE A 173 13.35 -27.50 9.31
CA ILE A 173 12.65 -26.30 9.76
C ILE A 173 11.38 -26.72 10.52
N TYR A 174 11.24 -26.23 11.74
CA TYR A 174 10.12 -26.52 12.63
C TYR A 174 8.99 -25.51 12.44
N ALA A 175 7.82 -25.78 13.03
CA ALA A 175 6.63 -24.93 12.90
C ALA A 175 6.83 -23.48 13.37
N ASN A 176 7.77 -23.24 14.30
CA ASN A 176 8.15 -21.91 14.78
C ASN A 176 9.25 -21.24 13.94
N LEU A 177 9.57 -21.79 12.76
CA LEU A 177 10.64 -21.36 11.86
C LEU A 177 12.05 -21.47 12.43
N ASN A 178 12.22 -22.13 13.58
CA ASN A 178 13.54 -22.54 14.02
C ASN A 178 14.06 -23.61 13.08
N PHE A 179 15.37 -23.69 12.92
CA PHE A 179 15.97 -24.68 12.04
C PHE A 179 17.21 -25.34 12.63
N VAL A 180 17.47 -26.54 12.14
CA VAL A 180 18.67 -27.32 12.42
C VAL A 180 19.27 -27.76 11.09
N ILE A 181 20.59 -27.71 10.99
CA ILE A 181 21.34 -28.08 9.79
C ILE A 181 22.06 -29.39 10.05
N HIS A 182 22.00 -30.29 9.08
CA HIS A 182 22.77 -31.51 9.03
C HIS A 182 23.60 -31.57 7.74
N GLY A 183 24.84 -32.05 7.85
CA GLY A 183 25.73 -32.30 6.73
C GLY A 183 26.49 -33.61 6.95
N ASN A 184 26.52 -34.48 5.95
CA ASN A 184 27.17 -35.80 5.99
C ASN A 184 26.81 -36.62 7.24
N GLY A 185 25.53 -36.60 7.63
CA GLY A 185 25.02 -37.34 8.78
C GLY A 185 25.32 -36.73 10.16
N ALA A 186 26.00 -35.59 10.24
CA ALA A 186 26.25 -34.87 11.49
C ALA A 186 25.45 -33.56 11.56
N GLN A 187 25.04 -33.16 12.76
CA GLN A 187 24.46 -31.85 13.00
C GLN A 187 25.55 -30.78 12.94
N LEU A 188 25.33 -29.74 12.13
CA LEU A 188 26.27 -28.63 12.00
C LEU A 188 25.96 -27.52 13.01
N SER A 189 27.01 -26.91 13.55
CA SER A 189 26.83 -25.75 14.45
C SER A 189 26.19 -24.56 13.73
N LEU A 190 25.15 -23.96 14.34
CA LEU A 190 24.47 -22.77 13.82
C LEU A 190 25.40 -21.55 13.68
N ARG A 191 26.55 -21.56 14.39
CA ARG A 191 27.58 -20.52 14.26
C ARG A 191 28.13 -20.40 12.83
N LYS A 192 28.08 -21.49 12.05
CA LYS A 192 28.55 -21.52 10.65
C LYS A 192 27.66 -20.75 9.68
N VAL A 193 26.46 -20.36 10.12
CA VAL A 193 25.46 -19.63 9.30
C VAL A 193 24.89 -18.40 10.03
N ALA A 194 25.45 -18.03 11.18
CA ALA A 194 24.92 -16.96 12.02
C ALA A 194 25.03 -15.57 11.37
N ASP A 195 25.90 -15.40 10.37
CA ASP A 195 26.06 -14.18 9.57
C ASP A 195 24.95 -14.00 8.52
N ILE A 196 24.20 -15.06 8.22
CA ILE A 196 23.18 -15.07 7.15
C ILE A 196 21.80 -14.71 7.72
N THR A 197 21.50 -15.14 8.94
CA THR A 197 20.18 -14.96 9.57
C THR A 197 20.17 -13.75 10.50
N ALA A 198 19.13 -12.92 10.43
CA ALA A 198 18.91 -11.81 11.36
C ALA A 198 18.80 -12.29 12.82
N LYS A 199 18.22 -13.48 13.03
CA LYS A 199 18.15 -14.16 14.34
C LYS A 199 18.82 -15.53 14.26
N PRO A 200 19.90 -15.80 15.02
CA PRO A 200 20.56 -17.10 14.98
C PRO A 200 19.59 -18.25 15.27
N GLY A 201 19.49 -19.19 14.33
CA GLY A 201 18.67 -20.40 14.46
C GLY A 201 17.19 -20.23 14.14
N GLN A 202 16.74 -19.08 13.66
CA GLN A 202 15.35 -18.84 13.23
C GLN A 202 15.31 -18.10 11.90
N PHE A 203 14.46 -18.56 10.97
CA PHE A 203 14.19 -17.85 9.73
C PHE A 203 13.10 -16.80 9.89
N SER A 204 13.31 -15.66 9.25
CA SER A 204 12.36 -14.55 9.15
C SER A 204 12.06 -14.15 7.72
N ALA A 205 12.97 -14.44 6.78
CA ALA A 205 12.82 -14.11 5.37
C ALA A 205 13.27 -15.26 4.45
N LEU A 206 12.67 -15.35 3.25
CA LEU A 206 12.96 -16.39 2.26
C LEU A 206 14.39 -16.30 1.75
N GLY A 207 14.92 -15.10 1.56
CA GLY A 207 16.32 -14.86 1.23
C GLY A 207 17.31 -15.51 2.22
N GLU A 208 16.99 -15.54 3.52
CA GLU A 208 17.82 -16.20 4.54
C GLU A 208 17.87 -17.72 4.31
N VAL A 209 16.72 -18.32 4.01
CA VAL A 209 16.61 -19.76 3.74
C VAL A 209 17.45 -20.14 2.53
N LEU A 210 17.30 -19.40 1.42
CA LEU A 210 18.05 -19.65 0.18
C LEU A 210 19.56 -19.50 0.37
N ASN A 211 19.99 -18.46 1.09
CA ASN A 211 21.40 -18.23 1.38
C ASN A 211 21.98 -19.30 2.31
N VAL A 212 21.23 -19.75 3.32
CA VAL A 212 21.63 -20.87 4.17
C VAL A 212 21.75 -22.14 3.34
N MET A 213 20.79 -22.47 2.47
CA MET A 213 20.87 -23.64 1.58
C MET A 213 22.13 -23.61 0.70
N ALA A 214 22.42 -22.47 0.09
CA ALA A 214 23.62 -22.29 -0.72
C ALA A 214 24.90 -22.49 0.10
N ARG A 215 24.95 -21.95 1.33
CA ARG A 215 26.08 -22.12 2.24
C ARG A 215 26.24 -23.58 2.67
N VAL A 216 25.15 -24.24 3.10
CA VAL A 216 25.15 -25.62 3.60
C VAL A 216 25.70 -26.59 2.57
N LYS A 217 25.39 -26.39 1.28
CA LYS A 217 25.96 -27.20 0.20
C LYS A 217 27.49 -27.13 0.11
N SER A 218 28.10 -26.04 0.57
CA SER A 218 29.55 -25.84 0.58
C SER A 218 30.20 -26.23 1.92
N LEU A 219 29.41 -26.48 2.96
CA LEU A 219 29.92 -26.82 4.28
C LEU A 219 30.26 -28.30 4.37
N VAL A 220 31.41 -28.58 4.97
CA VAL A 220 31.82 -29.93 5.38
C VAL A 220 31.77 -29.98 6.89
N ALA A 221 31.22 -31.05 7.45
CA ALA A 221 31.25 -31.30 8.89
C ALA A 221 32.71 -31.43 9.33
N ASP A 222 33.08 -30.69 10.37
CA ASP A 222 34.42 -30.81 10.97
C ASP A 222 34.40 -31.81 12.13
N THR A 223 35.59 -32.12 12.66
CA THR A 223 35.70 -33.06 13.78
C THR A 223 34.97 -32.58 15.04
N ASN A 224 34.83 -31.26 15.23
CA ASN A 224 34.12 -30.73 16.39
C ASN A 224 32.60 -30.92 16.25
N ASP A 225 32.05 -30.73 15.05
CA ASP A 225 30.63 -31.01 14.78
C ASP A 225 30.31 -32.49 15.08
N HIS A 226 31.20 -33.41 14.69
CA HIS A 226 31.03 -34.83 14.98
C HIS A 226 31.10 -35.14 16.48
N LEU A 227 32.04 -34.51 17.20
CA LEU A 227 32.17 -34.68 18.66
C LEU A 227 30.95 -34.10 19.40
N GLU A 228 30.46 -32.94 18.99
CA GLU A 228 29.27 -32.31 19.57
C GLU A 228 28.02 -33.16 19.30
N ALA A 229 27.85 -33.66 18.07
CA ALA A 229 26.76 -34.57 17.74
C ALA A 229 26.82 -35.87 18.57
N ALA A 230 28.01 -36.46 18.72
CA ALA A 230 28.19 -37.68 19.53
C ALA A 230 27.91 -37.42 21.02
N ALA A 231 28.35 -36.29 21.56
CA ALA A 231 28.05 -35.89 22.94
C ALA A 231 26.54 -35.73 23.17
N ASN A 232 25.84 -35.02 22.26
CA ASN A 232 24.38 -34.86 22.34
C ASN A 232 23.64 -36.20 22.27
N MET A 233 24.11 -37.15 21.46
CA MET A 233 23.54 -38.50 21.40
C MET A 233 23.74 -39.27 22.71
N LEU A 234 24.91 -39.15 23.35
CA LEU A 234 25.18 -39.77 24.65
C LEU A 234 24.30 -39.17 25.75
N ASP A 235 24.16 -37.85 25.79
CA ASP A 235 23.30 -37.16 26.76
C ASP A 235 21.83 -37.60 26.61
N ALA A 236 21.33 -37.69 25.37
CA ALA A 236 19.97 -38.18 25.10
C ALA A 236 19.74 -39.63 25.57
N LEU A 237 20.76 -40.50 25.48
CA LEU A 237 20.68 -41.87 25.98
C LEU A 237 20.63 -41.92 27.52
N VAL A 238 21.40 -41.05 28.19
CA VAL A 238 21.39 -40.93 29.65
C VAL A 238 20.03 -40.45 30.14
N ASP A 239 19.45 -39.44 29.49
CA ASP A 239 18.14 -38.88 29.86
C ASP A 239 16.98 -39.89 29.67
N HIS A 240 17.11 -40.82 28.72
CA HIS A 240 16.12 -41.86 28.46
C HIS A 240 16.32 -43.15 29.26
N GLY A 241 17.31 -43.20 30.16
CA GLY A 241 17.41 -44.25 31.19
C GLY A 241 17.43 -45.67 30.62
N VAL A 242 18.34 -45.93 29.68
CA VAL A 242 18.78 -47.30 29.35
C VAL A 242 19.81 -47.77 30.37
#